data_AF-A0A7J4SNW4-F1
#
_entry.id   AF-A0A7J4SNW4-F1
#
_cell.length_a   1.000
_cell.length_b   1.000
_cell.length_c   1.000
_cell.angle_alpha   90.00
_cell.angle_beta   90.00
_cell.angle_gamma   90.00
#
_symmetry.space_group_name_H-M   'P 1'
#
loop_
_entity.id
_entity.type
_entity.pdbx_description
1 polymer ?
#
loop_
_entity_poly.entity_id
_entity_poly.type
_entity_poly.pdbx_seq_one_letter_code
_entity_poly.pdbx_strand_id
1 'polypeptide(L)'
;MDTIVNIAGYRFVDLPDRDNIRDPMLEKCLKLNLKGSILLSQNGINFFLAGTQLSVDAFLQYLELDERFIGIDLKISYTDYQPFRRMLVKRKKEIISLGLDDIRPSDFTGPHISPTEFKRMLDDDEDIVVLDTRNDYETRIGSFEGAID
;
A
#
# COMPACT_ATOMS: atom_id res chain seq x y z
N MET A 1 3.60 14.58 23.53
CA MET A 1 4.07 14.22 22.18
C MET A 1 2.85 14.08 21.32
N ASP A 2 2.82 14.75 20.18
CA ASP A 2 1.68 14.64 19.27
C ASP A 2 1.76 13.30 18.55
N THR A 3 0.70 12.51 18.66
CA THR A 3 0.60 11.23 17.97
C THR A 3 0.62 11.45 16.46
N ILE A 4 1.56 10.79 15.77
CA ILE A 4 1.66 10.74 14.32
C ILE A 4 0.86 9.55 13.82
N VAL A 5 0.01 9.80 12.83
CA VAL A 5 -0.79 8.79 12.14
C VAL A 5 -0.03 8.34 10.90
N ASN A 6 0.11 7.03 10.74
CA ASN A 6 0.75 6.39 9.61
C ASN A 6 -0.32 5.64 8.81
N ILE A 7 -0.35 5.84 7.50
CA ILE A 7 -1.27 5.16 6.59
C ILE A 7 -0.49 4.48 5.49
N ALA A 8 -0.84 3.23 5.19
CA ALA A 8 -0.40 2.51 4.01
C ALA A 8 -1.62 2.03 3.21
N GLY A 9 -1.54 2.12 1.89
CA GLY A 9 -2.59 1.66 1.00
C GLY A 9 -2.09 1.51 -0.42
N TYR A 10 -2.78 0.68 -1.20
CA TYR A 10 -2.51 0.55 -2.62
C TYR A 10 -3.80 0.21 -3.36
N ARG A 11 -3.80 0.45 -4.67
CA ARG A 11 -4.86 0.02 -5.57
C ARG A 11 -4.30 -0.22 -6.96
N PHE A 12 -4.64 -1.38 -7.51
CA PHE A 12 -4.49 -1.63 -8.93
C PHE A 12 -5.65 -1.00 -9.68
N VAL A 13 -5.36 -0.06 -10.56
CA VAL A 13 -6.34 0.63 -11.41
C VAL A 13 -5.63 1.23 -12.62
N ASP A 14 -6.29 1.25 -13.77
CA ASP A 14 -5.74 1.90 -14.96
C ASP A 14 -5.60 3.42 -14.73
N LEU A 15 -4.36 3.89 -14.82
CA LEU A 15 -3.97 5.27 -14.53
C LEU A 15 -3.11 5.85 -15.67
N PRO A 16 -3.69 6.02 -16.88
CA PRO A 16 -2.94 6.49 -18.05
C PRO A 16 -2.41 7.93 -17.91
N ASP A 17 -3.10 8.74 -17.11
CA ASP A 17 -2.81 10.14 -16.78
C ASP A 17 -1.93 10.31 -15.53
N ARG A 18 -1.29 9.24 -15.02
CA ARG A 18 -0.45 9.26 -13.81
C ARG A 18 0.57 10.41 -13.78
N ASP A 19 1.10 10.76 -14.94
CA ASP A 19 2.13 11.78 -15.10
C ASP A 19 1.56 13.18 -14.82
N ASN A 20 0.29 13.41 -15.13
CA ASN A 20 -0.43 14.66 -14.84
C ASN A 20 -0.83 14.75 -13.35
N ILE A 21 -1.10 13.61 -12.71
CA ILE A 21 -1.52 13.56 -11.30
C ILE A 21 -0.34 13.79 -10.34
N ARG A 22 0.89 13.47 -10.77
CA ARG A 22 2.08 13.46 -9.93
C ARG A 22 2.31 14.79 -9.20
N ASP A 23 2.31 15.90 -9.93
CA ASP A 23 2.63 17.22 -9.36
C ASP A 23 1.52 17.75 -8.45
N PRO A 24 0.23 17.73 -8.85
CA PRO A 24 -0.88 18.06 -7.95
C PRO A 24 -0.89 17.24 -6.66
N MET A 25 -0.61 15.94 -6.75
CA MET A 25 -0.54 15.05 -5.59
C MET A 25 0.60 15.46 -4.64
N LEU A 26 1.80 15.72 -5.18
CA LEU A 26 2.93 16.17 -4.37
C LEU A 26 2.63 17.50 -3.68
N GLU A 27 2.10 18.48 -4.41
CA GLU A 27 1.73 19.78 -3.85
C GLU A 27 0.71 19.65 -2.73
N LYS A 28 -0.31 18.79 -2.91
CA LYS A 28 -1.31 18.55 -1.88
C LYS A 28 -0.68 17.96 -0.62
N CYS A 29 0.16 16.93 -0.75
CA CYS A 29 0.85 16.33 0.39
C CYS A 29 1.76 17.34 1.11
N LEU A 30 2.48 18.18 0.36
CA LEU A 30 3.34 19.22 0.93
C LEU A 30 2.53 20.28 1.69
N LYS A 31 1.41 20.76 1.13
CA LYS A 31 0.50 21.71 1.80
C LYS A 31 -0.07 21.14 3.10
N LEU A 32 -0.28 19.83 3.14
CA LEU A 32 -0.75 19.11 4.33
C LEU A 32 0.38 18.73 5.31
N ASN A 33 1.64 19.09 5.03
CA ASN A 33 2.82 18.69 5.83
C ASN A 33 2.97 17.17 6.00
N LEU A 34 2.47 16.38 5.04
CA LEU A 34 2.66 14.93 5.03
C LEU A 34 4.09 14.57 4.62
N LYS A 35 4.59 13.46 5.15
CA LYS A 35 5.87 12.87 4.73
C LYS A 35 5.67 11.40 4.41
N GLY A 36 6.57 10.83 3.60
CA GLY A 36 6.46 9.47 3.12
C GLY A 36 6.61 9.39 1.60
N SER A 37 6.00 8.38 1.00
CA SER A 37 6.10 8.12 -0.43
C SER A 37 4.78 7.71 -1.05
N ILE A 38 4.53 8.21 -2.26
CA ILE A 38 3.51 7.73 -3.19
C ILE A 38 4.23 7.23 -4.45
N LEU A 39 3.88 6.04 -4.90
CA LEU A 39 4.25 5.46 -6.18
C LEU A 39 3.05 5.55 -7.10
N LEU A 40 3.26 6.09 -8.29
CA LEU A 40 2.28 6.13 -9.36
C LEU A 40 2.82 5.34 -10.55
N SER A 41 2.02 4.44 -11.07
CA SER A 41 2.31 3.67 -12.28
C SER A 41 1.11 3.73 -13.21
N GLN A 42 1.20 3.11 -14.39
CA GLN A 42 0.04 3.01 -15.28
C GLN A 42 -0.99 2.01 -14.73
N ASN A 43 -0.57 1.11 -13.85
CA ASN A 43 -1.42 0.12 -13.20
C ASN A 43 -1.86 0.49 -11.77
N GLY A 44 -1.65 1.74 -11.33
CA GLY A 44 -2.32 2.27 -10.14
C GLY A 44 -1.47 3.13 -9.22
N ILE A 45 -1.76 3.03 -7.91
CA ILE A 45 -1.16 3.82 -6.83
C ILE A 45 -0.77 2.94 -5.64
N ASN A 46 0.36 3.24 -5.00
CA ASN A 46 0.78 2.67 -3.72
C ASN A 46 1.37 3.78 -2.85
N PHE A 47 0.97 3.90 -1.60
CA PHE A 47 1.45 4.95 -0.72
C PHE A 47 1.72 4.46 0.70
N PHE A 48 2.70 5.12 1.33
CA PHE A 48 2.97 5.04 2.75
C PHE A 48 3.27 6.45 3.25
N LEU A 49 2.38 7.01 4.07
CA LEU A 49 2.39 8.42 4.48
C LEU A 49 2.23 8.55 5.99
N ALA A 50 2.79 9.62 6.55
CA ALA A 50 2.63 9.96 7.95
C ALA A 50 2.48 11.46 8.19
N GLY A 51 1.63 11.82 9.16
CA GLY A 51 1.39 13.19 9.59
C GLY A 51 0.41 13.27 10.75
N THR A 52 -0.18 14.44 10.96
CA THR A 52 -1.25 14.61 11.94
C THR A 52 -2.54 13.95 11.44
N GLN A 53 -3.47 13.63 12.35
CA GLN A 53 -4.78 13.08 11.99
C GLN A 53 -5.50 13.99 10.97
N LEU A 54 -5.53 15.31 11.22
CA LEU A 54 -6.14 16.28 10.31
C LEU A 54 -5.52 16.27 8.92
N SER A 55 -4.19 16.15 8.83
CA SER A 55 -3.48 16.09 7.54
C SER A 55 -3.80 14.79 6.79
N VAL A 56 -3.88 13.67 7.50
CA VAL A 56 -4.25 12.37 6.93
C VAL A 56 -5.69 12.41 6.42
N ASP A 57 -6.65 12.87 7.24
CA ASP A 57 -8.05 12.94 6.86
C ASP A 57 -8.27 13.83 5.62
N ALA A 58 -7.60 14.98 5.58
CA ALA A 58 -7.67 15.89 4.44
C ALA A 58 -7.02 15.33 3.15
N PHE A 59 -6.03 14.44 3.29
CA PHE A 59 -5.46 13.72 2.17
C PHE A 59 -6.41 12.64 1.66
N LEU A 60 -7.03 11.87 2.56
CA LEU A 60 -8.00 10.85 2.18
C LEU A 60 -9.21 11.46 1.46
N GLN A 61 -9.75 12.56 1.98
CA GLN A 61 -10.82 13.30 1.29
C GLN A 61 -10.40 13.80 -0.09
N TYR A 62 -9.14 14.24 -0.26
CA TYR A 62 -8.63 14.62 -1.57
C TYR A 62 -8.48 13.43 -2.51
N LEU A 63 -8.08 12.27 -1.98
CA LEU A 63 -7.96 11.03 -2.73
C LEU A 63 -9.33 10.60 -3.28
N GLU A 64 -10.38 10.72 -2.47
CA GLU A 64 -11.76 10.37 -2.83
C GLU A 64 -12.40 11.33 -3.85
N LEU A 65 -11.77 12.45 -4.20
CA LEU A 65 -12.22 13.30 -5.31
C LEU A 65 -12.04 12.62 -6.68
N ASP A 66 -11.15 11.64 -6.76
CA ASP A 66 -10.96 10.79 -7.93
C ASP A 66 -11.65 9.45 -7.67
N GLU A 67 -12.67 9.15 -8.49
CA GLU A 67 -13.47 7.93 -8.36
C GLU A 67 -12.62 6.65 -8.36
N ARG A 68 -11.47 6.69 -9.04
CA ARG A 68 -10.51 5.57 -9.11
C ARG A 68 -9.91 5.23 -7.75
N PHE A 69 -9.90 6.15 -6.79
CA PHE A 69 -9.27 5.96 -5.48
C PHE A 69 -10.26 5.91 -4.31
N ILE A 70 -11.58 5.94 -4.56
CA ILE A 70 -12.59 5.84 -3.52
C ILE A 70 -12.51 4.50 -2.79
N GLY A 71 -12.44 4.51 -1.46
CA GLY A 71 -12.48 3.29 -0.64
C GLY A 71 -11.23 2.42 -0.74
N ILE A 72 -10.03 2.99 -0.92
CA ILE A 72 -8.78 2.23 -0.80
C ILE A 72 -8.69 1.67 0.62
N ASP A 73 -8.48 0.36 0.76
CA ASP A 73 -8.25 -0.25 2.06
C ASP A 73 -6.97 0.29 2.70
N LEU A 74 -7.11 0.83 3.90
CA LEU A 74 -6.02 1.47 4.63
C LEU A 74 -5.54 0.59 5.78
N LYS A 75 -4.22 0.45 5.87
CA LYS A 75 -3.56 0.02 7.11
C LYS A 75 -3.15 1.27 7.88
N ILE A 76 -3.69 1.42 9.09
CA ILE A 76 -3.44 2.57 9.96
C ILE A 76 -2.64 2.14 11.18
N SER A 77 -1.61 2.90 11.53
CA SER A 77 -0.84 2.73 12.77
C SER A 77 -0.40 4.07 13.35
N TYR A 78 0.07 4.08 14.59
CA TYR A 78 0.39 5.30 15.32
C TYR A 78 1.81 5.25 15.88
N THR A 79 2.51 6.39 15.82
CA THR A 79 3.86 6.57 16.37
C THR A 79 3.95 7.89 17.13
N ASP A 80 4.88 7.99 18.07
CA ASP A 80 5.20 9.23 18.82
C ASP A 80 6.26 10.09 18.13
N TYR A 81 6.82 9.61 17.02
CA TYR A 81 7.76 10.32 16.15
C TYR A 81 7.33 10.27 14.69
N GLN A 82 7.87 11.17 13.88
CA GLN A 82 7.67 11.23 12.43
C GLN A 82 8.66 10.29 11.71
N PRO A 83 8.21 9.17 11.11
CA PRO A 83 9.12 8.14 10.60
C PRO A 83 9.79 8.51 9.27
N PHE A 84 9.21 9.45 8.50
CA PHE A 84 9.77 9.87 7.21
C PHE A 84 10.43 11.23 7.30
N ARG A 85 11.54 11.38 6.57
CA ARG A 85 12.28 12.65 6.52
C ARG A 85 11.69 13.66 5.54
N ARG A 86 11.09 13.18 4.44
CA ARG A 86 10.60 14.02 3.32
C ARG A 86 9.38 13.37 2.65
N MET A 87 8.68 14.17 1.86
CA MET A 87 7.62 13.70 0.98
C MET A 87 8.17 13.38 -0.42
N LEU A 88 7.75 12.27 -1.02
CA LEU A 88 8.12 11.87 -2.37
C LEU A 88 6.89 11.38 -3.13
N VAL A 89 6.72 11.85 -4.37
CA VAL A 89 5.82 11.22 -5.35
C VAL A 89 6.66 10.78 -6.54
N LYS A 90 6.71 9.47 -6.77
CA LYS A 90 7.58 8.84 -7.78
C LYS A 90 6.74 8.15 -8.84
N ARG A 91 7.15 8.36 -10.09
CA ARG A 91 6.67 7.54 -11.21
C ARG A 91 7.42 6.22 -11.23
N LYS A 92 6.71 5.13 -11.43
CA LYS A 92 7.23 3.77 -11.53
C LYS A 92 6.61 3.07 -12.73
N LYS A 93 7.26 1.98 -13.18
CA LYS A 93 6.68 1.08 -14.18
C LYS A 93 5.45 0.38 -13.58
N GLU A 94 5.62 -0.17 -12.37
CA GLU A 94 4.60 -0.86 -11.59
C GLU A 94 4.60 -0.32 -10.15
N ILE A 95 3.43 -0.34 -9.48
CA ILE A 95 3.32 0.02 -8.06
C ILE A 95 3.80 -1.10 -7.12
N ILE A 96 3.74 -2.34 -7.59
CA ILE A 96 4.27 -3.55 -6.99
C ILE A 96 4.93 -4.28 -8.15
N SER A 97 6.25 -4.46 -8.08
CA SER A 97 7.00 -5.06 -9.19
C SER A 97 6.73 -6.55 -9.25
N LEU A 98 5.96 -7.00 -10.23
CA LEU A 98 5.77 -8.42 -10.53
C LEU A 98 6.72 -8.87 -11.66
N GLY A 99 7.18 -7.93 -12.50
CA GLY A 99 8.07 -8.23 -13.62
C GLY A 99 7.43 -9.03 -14.75
N LEU A 100 6.10 -9.09 -14.78
CA LEU A 100 5.31 -9.84 -15.75
C LEU A 100 4.28 -8.90 -16.37
N ASP A 101 4.54 -8.48 -17.62
CA ASP A 101 3.75 -7.46 -18.33
C ASP A 101 2.28 -7.91 -18.57
N ASP A 102 2.02 -9.22 -18.61
CA ASP A 102 0.70 -9.80 -18.88
C ASP A 102 -0.19 -9.94 -17.63
N ILE A 103 0.34 -9.65 -16.43
CA ILE A 103 -0.46 -9.75 -15.19
C ILE A 103 -1.16 -8.43 -14.92
N ARG A 104 -2.49 -8.49 -14.88
CA ARG A 104 -3.37 -7.35 -14.55
C ARG A 104 -4.18 -7.68 -13.29
N PRO A 105 -3.66 -7.37 -12.08
CA PRO A 105 -4.37 -7.66 -10.83
C PRO A 105 -5.67 -6.86 -10.67
N SER A 106 -5.88 -5.81 -11.47
CA SER A 106 -7.16 -5.12 -11.59
C SER A 106 -8.26 -5.99 -12.19
N ASP A 107 -7.89 -6.98 -13.01
CA ASP A 107 -8.83 -7.76 -13.82
C ASP A 107 -9.13 -9.11 -13.14
N PHE A 108 -8.14 -9.71 -12.48
CA PHE A 108 -8.29 -10.98 -11.77
C PHE A 108 -7.29 -11.13 -10.62
N THR A 109 -7.79 -11.56 -9.46
CA THR A 109 -7.00 -12.01 -8.31
C THR A 109 -7.47 -13.38 -7.83
N GLY A 110 -6.61 -14.11 -7.14
CA GLY A 110 -7.01 -15.34 -6.45
C GLY A 110 -8.06 -15.07 -5.35
N PRO A 111 -8.73 -16.13 -4.86
CA PRO A 111 -9.67 -16.01 -3.74
C PRO A 111 -8.98 -15.43 -2.50
N HIS A 112 -9.68 -14.52 -1.81
CA HIS A 112 -9.23 -14.01 -0.53
C HIS A 112 -9.53 -15.02 0.58
N ILE A 113 -8.55 -15.24 1.47
CA ILE A 113 -8.70 -16.04 2.69
C ILE A 113 -8.54 -15.08 3.87
N SER A 114 -9.52 -15.04 4.77
CA SER A 114 -9.43 -14.21 5.97
C SER A 114 -8.38 -14.74 6.95
N PRO A 115 -7.86 -13.92 7.88
CA PRO A 115 -6.89 -14.38 8.87
C PRO A 115 -7.40 -15.55 9.73
N THR A 116 -8.69 -15.57 10.06
CA THR A 116 -9.31 -16.64 10.85
C THR A 116 -9.44 -17.94 10.07
N GLU A 117 -9.81 -17.85 8.79
CA GLU A 117 -9.84 -19.03 7.91
C GLU A 117 -8.45 -19.60 7.70
N PHE A 118 -7.45 -18.74 7.43
CA PHE A 118 -6.07 -19.19 7.26
C PHE A 118 -5.52 -19.87 8.52
N LYS A 119 -5.77 -19.29 9.70
CA LYS A 119 -5.39 -19.92 10.97
C LYS A 119 -6.05 -21.29 11.15
N ARG A 120 -7.34 -21.40 10.84
CA ARG A 120 -8.06 -22.69 10.93
C ARG A 120 -7.43 -23.73 10.03
N MET A 121 -7.12 -23.38 8.77
CA MET A 121 -6.50 -24.31 7.82
C MET A 121 -5.14 -24.82 8.33
N LEU A 122 -4.37 -23.97 9.01
CA LEU A 122 -3.11 -24.36 9.67
C LEU A 122 -3.34 -25.23 10.92
N ASP A 123 -4.29 -24.87 11.77
CA ASP A 123 -4.60 -25.61 13.01
C ASP A 123 -5.16 -27.02 12.70
N ASP A 124 -5.91 -27.14 11.61
CA ASP A 124 -6.58 -28.38 11.17
C ASP A 124 -5.69 -29.27 10.28
N ASP A 125 -4.43 -28.88 10.05
CA ASP A 125 -3.45 -29.59 9.20
C ASP A 125 -3.99 -29.90 7.79
N GLU A 126 -4.68 -28.93 7.19
CA GLU A 126 -5.17 -29.04 5.80
C GLU A 126 -4.00 -29.16 4.81
N ASP A 127 -4.20 -29.83 3.68
CA ASP A 127 -3.19 -30.00 2.62
C ASP A 127 -2.99 -28.68 1.86
N ILE A 128 -2.24 -27.76 2.46
CA ILE A 128 -1.99 -26.40 1.96
C ILE A 128 -0.50 -26.12 1.90
N VAL A 129 -0.09 -25.36 0.88
CA VAL A 129 1.28 -24.83 0.77
C VAL A 129 1.25 -23.35 1.09
N VAL A 130 2.02 -22.94 2.11
CA VAL A 130 2.20 -21.54 2.46
C VAL A 130 3.42 -21.00 1.73
N LEU A 131 3.18 -20.17 0.72
CA LEU A 131 4.23 -19.50 -0.05
C LEU A 131 4.43 -18.06 0.47
N ASP A 132 5.64 -17.75 0.93
CA ASP A 132 6.04 -16.41 1.31
C ASP A 132 6.52 -15.64 0.08
N THR A 133 5.76 -14.63 -0.35
CA THR A 133 6.07 -13.87 -1.58
C THR A 133 6.90 -12.61 -1.32
N ARG A 134 7.43 -12.47 -0.10
CA ARG A 134 8.25 -11.31 0.30
C ARG A 134 9.71 -11.53 -0.06
N ASN A 135 10.52 -10.48 -0.02
CA ASN A 135 11.94 -10.62 -0.30
C ASN A 135 12.70 -11.37 0.82
N ASP A 136 13.91 -11.81 0.47
CA ASP A 136 14.85 -12.54 1.32
C ASP A 136 15.17 -11.85 2.66
N TYR A 137 15.12 -10.51 2.71
CA TYR A 137 15.35 -9.77 3.94
C TYR A 137 14.16 -9.86 4.90
N GLU A 138 12.94 -9.76 4.40
CA GLU A 138 11.72 -9.85 5.19
C GLU A 138 11.50 -11.27 5.73
N THR A 139 11.75 -12.30 4.91
CA THR A 139 11.62 -13.71 5.32
C THR A 139 12.60 -14.06 6.43
N ARG A 140 13.84 -13.54 6.38
CA ARG A 140 14.84 -13.71 7.44
C ARG A 140 14.46 -13.09 8.79
N ILE A 141 13.64 -12.04 8.80
CA ILE A 141 13.18 -11.42 10.06
C ILE A 141 12.10 -12.29 10.72
N GLY A 142 11.27 -12.96 9.92
CA GLY A 142 10.28 -13.90 10.38
C GLY A 142 9.29 -14.29 9.29
N SER A 143 8.89 -15.55 9.30
CA SER A 143 7.90 -16.15 8.40
C SER A 143 6.89 -16.98 9.22
N PHE A 144 5.80 -17.41 8.58
CA PHE A 144 4.96 -18.45 9.15
C PHE A 144 5.73 -19.77 9.26
N GLU A 145 5.41 -20.57 10.27
CA GLU A 145 5.96 -21.92 10.42
C GLU A 145 5.57 -22.77 9.21
N GLY A 146 6.54 -23.47 8.61
CA GLY A 146 6.32 -24.28 7.42
C GLY A 146 6.20 -23.51 6.09
N ALA A 147 6.31 -22.17 6.09
CA ALA A 147 6.30 -21.40 4.86
C ALA A 147 7.56 -21.65 4.00
N ILE A 148 7.38 -21.69 2.68
CA ILE A 148 8.45 -21.81 1.68
C ILE A 148 8.58 -20.49 0.89
N ASP A 149 9.75 -20.25 0.31
CA ASP A 149 10.12 -19.10 -0.55
C ASP A 149 10.04 -19.50 -2.03
#